data_AF-A0A963RME4-F1
#
_entry.id   AF-A0A963RME4-F1
#
_cell.length_a   1.000
_cell.length_b   1.000
_cell.length_c   1.000
_cell.angle_alpha   90.00
_cell.angle_beta   90.00
_cell.angle_gamma   90.00
#
_symmetry.space_group_name_H-M   'P 1'
#
loop_
_entity.id
_entity.type
_entity.pdbx_description
1 polymer ?
#
loop_
_entity_poly.entity_id
_entity_poly.type
_entity_poly.pdbx_seq_one_letter_code
_entity_poly.pdbx_strand_id
1 'polypeptide(L)'
;MRIYPEQLAAQLKRQLLPVYLVSGDEPLLQQECCDLIRREARAGGCTVREVIEAGGNHFDWGEILHHATSMSLFAERKLVELRLPGGKPGAEGSKALCEYLELASPDDVLLMVTGRIDKPSTNSKWYKALDKAGATIQVWPVDSGDLPRWLRERVAAAGMDIDDD
;
A
#
# COMPACT_ATOMS: atom_id res chain seq x y z
N MET A 1 -1.76 -1.43 -11.87
CA MET A 1 -3.08 -0.90 -12.26
C MET A 1 -3.50 0.14 -11.24
N ARG A 2 -4.14 1.23 -11.65
CA ARG A 2 -4.62 2.25 -10.70
C ARG A 2 -5.99 1.87 -10.15
N ILE A 3 -6.13 1.91 -8.82
CA ILE A 3 -7.39 1.69 -8.09
C ILE A 3 -7.67 2.92 -7.24
N TYR A 4 -8.90 3.42 -7.30
CA TYR A 4 -9.34 4.48 -6.39
C TYR A 4 -9.73 3.91 -5.01
N PRO A 5 -9.50 4.63 -3.90
CA PRO A 5 -9.80 4.15 -2.55
C PRO A 5 -11.20 3.51 -2.40
N GLU A 6 -12.22 4.14 -2.97
CA GLU A 6 -13.61 3.68 -2.93
C GLU A 6 -13.85 2.36 -3.68
N GLN A 7 -12.99 2.01 -4.64
CA GLN A 7 -13.06 0.76 -5.41
C GLN A 7 -12.23 -0.37 -4.79
N LEU A 8 -11.35 -0.06 -3.82
CA LEU A 8 -10.41 -1.02 -3.25
C LEU A 8 -11.12 -2.21 -2.61
N ALA A 9 -12.19 -1.98 -1.86
CA ALA A 9 -12.96 -3.04 -1.21
C ALA A 9 -13.60 -4.02 -2.20
N ALA A 10 -14.15 -3.50 -3.30
CA ALA A 10 -14.72 -4.33 -4.35
C ALA A 10 -13.63 -5.12 -5.09
N GLN A 11 -12.45 -4.53 -5.32
CA GLN A 11 -11.36 -5.21 -5.98
C GLN A 11 -10.79 -6.35 -5.13
N LEU A 12 -10.52 -6.11 -3.83
CA LEU A 12 -9.97 -7.12 -2.94
C LEU A 12 -10.88 -8.34 -2.76
N LYS A 13 -12.20 -8.14 -2.76
CA LYS A 13 -13.17 -9.25 -2.74
C LYS A 13 -13.09 -10.14 -3.99
N ARG A 14 -12.67 -9.59 -5.13
CA ARG A 14 -12.53 -10.34 -6.38
C ARG A 14 -11.19 -11.06 -6.43
N GLN A 15 -10.12 -10.38 -6.04
CA GLN A 15 -8.76 -10.92 -6.08
C GLN A 15 -7.83 -10.13 -5.16
N LEU A 16 -7.04 -10.86 -4.36
CA LEU A 16 -5.87 -10.30 -3.69
C LEU A 16 -4.69 -10.27 -4.68
N LEU A 17 -4.10 -9.10 -4.89
CA LEU A 17 -2.93 -8.89 -5.75
C LEU A 17 -1.64 -9.05 -4.93
N PRO A 18 -0.51 -9.40 -5.56
CA PRO A 18 0.76 -9.59 -4.84
C PRO A 18 1.41 -8.26 -4.42
N VAL A 19 1.00 -7.12 -4.99
CA VAL A 19 1.60 -5.81 -4.71
C VAL A 19 0.53 -4.74 -4.58
N TYR A 20 0.65 -3.92 -3.53
CA TYR A 20 -0.14 -2.73 -3.29
C TYR A 20 0.77 -1.56 -2.95
N LEU A 21 0.69 -0.47 -3.72
CA LEU A 21 1.32 0.81 -3.40
C LEU A 21 0.23 1.79 -2.96
N VAL A 22 0.21 2.14 -1.67
CA VAL A 22 -0.70 3.15 -1.10
C VAL A 22 0.10 4.43 -0.85
N SER A 23 -0.26 5.51 -1.56
CA SER A 23 0.43 6.79 -1.47
C SER A 23 -0.56 7.91 -1.21
N GLY A 24 -0.23 8.89 -0.36
CA GLY A 24 -1.12 10.03 -0.14
C GLY A 24 -0.76 10.89 1.05
N ASP A 25 -1.46 12.03 1.15
CA ASP A 25 -1.29 13.04 2.21
C ASP A 25 -2.51 13.11 3.14
N GLU A 26 -3.49 12.23 2.98
CA GLU A 26 -4.68 12.12 3.84
C GLU A 26 -4.54 10.88 4.75
N PRO A 27 -4.11 11.05 6.02
CA PRO A 27 -3.70 9.94 6.87
C PRO A 27 -4.81 8.93 7.12
N LEU A 28 -6.05 9.40 7.32
CA LEU A 28 -7.18 8.54 7.65
C LEU A 28 -7.53 7.60 6.50
N LEU A 29 -7.71 8.16 5.30
CA LEU A 29 -8.04 7.37 4.11
C LEU A 29 -6.89 6.43 3.71
N GLN A 30 -5.64 6.85 3.91
CA GLN A 30 -4.48 5.99 3.70
C GLN A 30 -4.48 4.80 4.68
N GLN A 31 -4.74 5.06 5.97
CA GLN A 31 -4.82 4.01 6.98
C GLN A 31 -5.95 3.03 6.67
N GLU A 32 -7.13 3.53 6.29
CA GLU A 32 -8.27 2.69 5.91
C GLU A 32 -7.96 1.78 4.72
N CYS A 33 -7.26 2.29 3.69
CA CYS A 33 -6.80 1.48 2.58
C CYS A 33 -5.81 0.39 3.03
N CYS A 34 -4.85 0.75 3.88
CA CYS A 34 -3.84 -0.19 4.39
C CYS A 34 -4.47 -1.27 5.26
N ASP A 35 -5.40 -0.91 6.15
CA ASP A 35 -6.09 -1.84 7.05
C ASP A 35 -6.98 -2.81 6.28
N LEU A 36 -7.64 -2.32 5.24
CA LEU A 36 -8.40 -3.13 4.32
C LEU A 36 -7.49 -4.15 3.62
N ILE A 37 -6.34 -3.73 3.06
CA ILE A 37 -5.38 -4.64 2.42
C ILE A 37 -4.82 -5.66 3.43
N ARG A 38 -4.43 -5.23 4.62
CA ARG A 38 -3.92 -6.11 5.70
C ARG A 38 -4.94 -7.18 6.07
N ARG A 39 -6.22 -6.78 6.23
CA ARG A 39 -7.30 -7.70 6.60
C ARG A 39 -7.51 -8.77 5.53
N GLU A 40 -7.61 -8.35 4.27
CA GLU A 40 -7.84 -9.28 3.16
C GLU A 40 -6.60 -10.14 2.88
N ALA A 41 -5.38 -9.61 3.06
CA ALA A 41 -4.15 -10.39 3.00
C ALA A 41 -4.12 -11.49 4.07
N ARG A 42 -4.49 -11.15 5.31
CA ARG A 42 -4.63 -12.13 6.40
C ARG A 42 -5.69 -13.19 6.09
N ALA A 43 -6.85 -12.78 5.58
CA ALA A 43 -7.90 -13.71 5.15
C ALA A 43 -7.43 -14.62 4.00
N GLY A 44 -6.54 -14.12 3.14
CA GLY A 44 -5.87 -14.88 2.08
C GLY A 44 -4.73 -15.78 2.55
N GLY A 45 -4.46 -15.87 3.85
CA GLY A 45 -3.43 -16.75 4.42
C GLY A 45 -2.09 -16.08 4.73
N CYS A 46 -1.97 -14.75 4.61
CA CYS A 46 -0.81 -14.00 5.09
C CYS A 46 -0.88 -13.83 6.61
N THR A 47 -0.50 -14.88 7.36
CA THR A 47 -0.55 -14.92 8.83
C THR A 47 0.57 -14.09 9.47
N VAL A 48 1.70 -13.97 8.79
CA VAL A 48 2.87 -13.21 9.23
C VAL A 48 2.87 -11.81 8.58
N ARG A 49 3.18 -10.79 9.37
CA ARG A 49 3.39 -9.41 8.91
C ARG A 49 4.78 -8.93 9.32
N GLU A 50 5.58 -8.58 8.33
CA GLU A 50 6.91 -8.00 8.49
C GLU A 50 6.83 -6.52 8.13
N VAL A 51 7.33 -5.63 8.99
CA VAL A 51 7.25 -4.18 8.76
C VAL A 51 8.65 -3.60 8.65
N ILE A 52 8.89 -2.91 7.54
CA ILE A 52 10.17 -2.28 7.21
C ILE A 52 9.95 -0.76 7.16
N GLU A 53 10.59 -0.03 8.06
CA GLU A 53 10.53 1.44 8.12
C GLU A 53 11.69 2.04 7.31
N ALA A 54 11.41 2.38 6.05
CA ALA A 54 12.37 3.03 5.16
C ALA A 54 12.27 4.57 5.24
N GLY A 55 13.41 5.25 5.07
CA GLY A 55 13.46 6.72 5.04
C GLY A 55 14.32 7.39 6.11
N GLY A 56 15.04 6.63 6.94
CA GLY A 56 16.17 7.15 7.72
C GLY A 56 17.41 7.41 6.85
N ASN A 57 18.32 8.28 7.30
CA ASN A 57 19.57 8.63 6.58
C ASN A 57 20.49 7.42 6.27
N HIS A 58 20.22 6.24 6.85
CA HIS A 58 21.03 5.02 6.70
C HIS A 58 20.16 3.78 6.51
N PHE A 59 18.97 3.91 5.92
CA PHE A 59 18.16 2.73 5.62
C PHE A 59 18.89 1.84 4.62
N ASP A 60 19.11 0.57 4.99
CA ASP A 60 19.78 -0.42 4.15
C ASP A 60 18.74 -1.15 3.29
N TRP A 61 18.79 -0.91 1.98
CA TRP A 61 17.90 -1.56 1.03
C TRP A 61 18.19 -3.06 0.87
N GLY A 62 19.26 -3.59 1.45
CA GLY A 62 19.46 -5.04 1.59
C GLY A 62 18.40 -5.72 2.44
N GLU A 63 17.78 -5.00 3.39
CA GLU A 63 16.74 -5.56 4.28
C GLU A 63 15.55 -6.09 3.48
N ILE A 64 15.07 -5.33 2.48
CA ILE A 64 13.94 -5.76 1.65
C ILE A 64 14.25 -7.05 0.87
N LEU A 65 15.49 -7.21 0.39
CA LEU A 65 15.93 -8.40 -0.34
C LEU A 65 16.05 -9.62 0.57
N HIS A 66 16.46 -9.42 1.82
CA HIS A 66 16.44 -10.46 2.83
C HIS A 66 15.01 -10.95 3.10
N HIS A 67 14.04 -10.04 3.13
CA HIS A 67 12.62 -10.42 3.21
C HIS A 67 12.14 -11.17 1.97
N ALA A 68 12.59 -10.84 0.76
CA ALA A 68 12.21 -11.57 -0.45
C ALA A 68 12.68 -13.05 -0.45
N THR A 69 13.84 -13.31 0.16
CA THR A 69 14.52 -14.61 0.07
C THR A 69 14.36 -15.48 1.32
N SER A 70 13.85 -14.91 2.41
CA SER A 70 13.57 -15.67 3.64
C SER A 70 12.39 -16.62 3.43
N MET A 71 12.70 -17.91 3.30
CA MET A 71 11.72 -18.96 3.20
C MET A 71 11.07 -19.21 4.57
N SER A 72 9.74 -19.18 4.62
CA SER A 72 9.00 -19.66 5.78
C SER A 72 9.21 -21.17 5.95
N LEU A 73 9.65 -21.61 7.12
CA LEU A 73 9.80 -23.04 7.45
C LEU A 73 8.45 -23.79 7.43
N PHE A 74 7.35 -23.04 7.55
CA PHE A 74 5.99 -23.58 7.56
C PHE A 74 5.24 -23.33 6.25
N ALA A 75 5.93 -22.84 5.20
CA ALA A 75 5.33 -22.39 3.94
C ALA A 75 4.19 -21.37 4.13
N GLU A 76 4.24 -20.59 5.22
CA GLU A 76 3.27 -19.53 5.48
C GLU A 76 3.53 -18.34 4.55
N ARG A 77 2.47 -17.92 3.85
CA ARG A 77 2.46 -16.66 3.09
C ARG A 77 2.66 -15.50 4.06
N LYS A 78 3.32 -14.44 3.62
CA LYS A 78 3.53 -13.26 4.47
C LYS A 78 3.15 -11.96 3.78
N LEU A 79 2.82 -10.99 4.62
CA LEU A 79 2.64 -9.60 4.24
C LEU A 79 3.90 -8.83 4.61
N VAL A 80 4.66 -8.41 3.60
CA VAL A 80 5.80 -7.49 3.77
C VAL A 80 5.28 -6.06 3.61
N GLU A 81 5.39 -5.25 4.66
CA GLU A 81 4.93 -3.87 4.67
C GLU A 81 6.12 -2.89 4.68
N LEU A 82 6.36 -2.21 3.57
CA LEU A 82 7.40 -1.20 3.43
C LEU A 82 6.80 0.19 3.62
N ARG A 83 7.25 0.93 4.63
CA ARG A 83 6.84 2.31 4.87
C ARG A 83 7.93 3.24 4.41
N LEU A 84 7.60 4.18 3.54
CA LEU A 84 8.54 5.17 3.00
C LEU A 84 7.87 6.55 2.98
N PRO A 85 7.88 7.28 4.12
CA PRO A 85 7.18 8.57 4.24
C PRO A 85 7.61 9.58 3.17
N GLY A 86 8.90 9.59 2.79
CA GLY A 86 9.43 10.51 1.78
C GLY A 86 9.01 10.23 0.32
N GLY A 87 8.31 9.12 0.05
CA GLY A 87 7.75 8.80 -1.26
C GLY A 87 8.74 8.43 -2.37
N LYS A 88 10.04 8.63 -2.15
CA LYS A 88 11.09 8.43 -3.15
C LYS A 88 12.16 7.47 -2.61
N PRO A 89 12.27 6.27 -3.19
CA PRO A 89 13.25 5.27 -2.74
C PRO A 89 14.69 5.55 -3.19
N GLY A 90 14.91 6.62 -3.97
CA GLY A 90 16.22 6.92 -4.57
C GLY A 90 16.65 5.87 -5.61
N ALA A 91 17.90 5.95 -6.05
CA ALA A 91 18.45 5.02 -7.05
C ALA A 91 18.63 3.61 -6.49
N GLU A 92 19.17 3.51 -5.27
CA GLU A 92 19.42 2.24 -4.58
C GLU A 92 18.11 1.51 -4.30
N GLY A 93 17.14 2.18 -3.68
CA GLY A 93 15.84 1.58 -3.41
C GLY A 93 15.03 1.29 -4.67
N SER A 94 15.18 2.10 -5.72
CA SER A 94 14.58 1.75 -7.01
C SER A 94 15.13 0.45 -7.58
N LYS A 95 16.43 0.15 -7.38
CA LYS A 95 17.03 -1.12 -7.80
C LYS A 95 16.53 -2.26 -6.92
N ALA A 96 16.60 -2.10 -5.60
CA ALA A 96 16.18 -3.12 -4.64
C ALA A 96 14.69 -3.48 -4.78
N LEU A 97 13.80 -2.50 -5.03
CA LEU A 97 12.39 -2.78 -5.29
C LEU A 97 12.16 -3.59 -6.57
N CYS A 98 12.92 -3.31 -7.64
CA CYS A 98 12.80 -4.10 -8.86
C CYS A 98 13.28 -5.54 -8.63
N GLU A 99 14.40 -5.70 -7.94
CA GLU A 99 14.99 -7.00 -7.61
C GLU A 99 14.11 -7.79 -6.64
N TYR A 100 13.52 -7.13 -5.64
CA TYR A 100 12.51 -7.73 -4.75
C TYR A 100 11.36 -8.36 -5.54
N LEU A 101 10.82 -7.65 -6.54
CA LEU A 101 9.70 -8.16 -7.36
C LEU A 101 10.09 -9.37 -8.21
N GLU A 102 11.37 -9.56 -8.50
CA GLU A 102 11.88 -10.73 -9.24
C GLU A 102 12.14 -11.93 -8.31
N LEU A 103 12.48 -11.67 -7.04
CA LEU A 103 12.85 -12.70 -6.06
C LEU A 103 11.69 -13.16 -5.17
N ALA A 104 10.76 -12.26 -4.85
CA ALA A 104 9.70 -12.51 -3.88
C ALA A 104 8.78 -13.65 -4.34
N SER A 105 8.30 -14.44 -3.38
CA SER A 105 7.30 -15.47 -3.66
C SER A 105 6.04 -14.85 -4.26
N PRO A 106 5.47 -15.43 -5.34
CA PRO A 106 4.19 -14.99 -5.89
C PRO A 106 3.03 -15.05 -4.88
N ASP A 107 3.17 -15.85 -3.84
CA ASP A 107 2.18 -16.00 -2.79
C ASP A 107 2.27 -14.92 -1.71
N ASP A 108 3.41 -14.23 -1.59
CA ASP A 108 3.58 -13.14 -0.63
C ASP A 108 2.89 -11.86 -1.13
N VAL A 109 2.54 -10.99 -0.19
CA VAL A 109 1.96 -9.68 -0.49
C VAL A 109 2.93 -8.59 -0.06
N LEU A 110 3.28 -7.69 -0.98
CA LEU A 110 3.98 -6.44 -0.68
C LEU A 110 2.96 -5.30 -0.52
N LEU A 111 2.94 -4.67 0.65
CA LEU A 111 2.23 -3.41 0.90
C LEU A 111 3.25 -2.28 1.08
N MET A 112 3.42 -1.44 0.07
CA MET A 112 4.24 -0.23 0.15
C MET A 112 3.36 0.96 0.52
N VAL A 113 3.68 1.63 1.63
CA VAL A 113 2.96 2.80 2.13
C VAL A 113 3.87 4.03 2.05
N THR A 114 3.42 5.08 1.37
CA THR A 114 4.25 6.28 1.17
C THR A 114 3.48 7.56 1.41
N GLY A 115 4.18 8.67 1.63
CA GLY A 115 3.59 10.00 1.41
C GLY A 115 3.23 10.20 -0.06
N ARG A 116 2.78 11.40 -0.43
CA ARG A 116 2.45 11.70 -1.83
C ARG A 116 3.61 11.47 -2.80
N ILE A 117 3.27 10.83 -3.92
CA ILE A 117 4.16 10.61 -5.05
C ILE A 117 3.88 11.69 -6.09
N ASP A 118 4.91 12.42 -6.49
CA ASP A 118 4.80 13.43 -7.55
C ASP A 118 4.71 12.79 -8.95
N LYS A 119 4.17 13.56 -9.91
CA LYS A 119 3.97 13.12 -11.30
C LYS A 119 5.28 12.67 -12.00
N PRO A 120 6.44 13.29 -11.75
CA PRO A 120 7.70 12.76 -12.27
C PRO A 120 8.02 11.36 -11.71
N SER A 121 7.80 11.13 -10.42
CA SER A 121 8.08 9.83 -9.78
C SER A 121 7.20 8.71 -10.30
N THR A 122 5.98 8.99 -10.79
CA THR A 122 5.14 7.95 -11.43
C THR A 122 5.73 7.42 -12.74
N ASN A 123 6.71 8.12 -13.34
CA ASN A 123 7.39 7.66 -14.56
C ASN A 123 8.65 6.84 -14.30
N SER A 124 9.08 6.76 -13.05
CA SER A 124 10.27 6.02 -12.62
C SER A 124 10.13 4.51 -12.84
N LYS A 125 11.28 3.81 -12.88
CA LYS A 125 11.32 2.36 -13.09
C LYS A 125 10.62 1.60 -11.96
N TRP A 126 10.89 1.96 -10.70
CA TRP A 126 10.28 1.29 -9.54
C TRP A 126 8.75 1.45 -9.52
N TYR A 127 8.24 2.65 -9.81
CA TYR A 127 6.80 2.89 -9.79
C TYR A 127 6.10 2.05 -10.87
N LYS A 128 6.64 2.05 -12.08
CA LYS A 128 6.12 1.23 -13.19
C LYS A 128 6.21 -0.27 -12.90
N ALA A 129 7.25 -0.72 -12.20
CA ALA A 129 7.39 -2.11 -11.80
C ALA A 129 6.30 -2.53 -10.79
N LEU A 130 6.07 -1.72 -9.75
CA LEU A 130 4.99 -1.95 -8.76
C LEU A 130 3.61 -1.89 -9.41
N ASP A 131 3.37 -0.91 -10.29
CA ASP A 131 2.10 -0.79 -11.00
C ASP A 131 1.84 -1.97 -11.94
N LYS A 132 2.89 -2.53 -12.56
CA LYS A 132 2.77 -3.73 -13.39
C LYS A 132 2.51 -4.98 -12.53
N ALA A 133 3.14 -5.09 -11.37
CA ALA A 133 3.03 -6.25 -10.49
C ALA A 133 1.71 -6.30 -9.72
N GLY A 134 1.05 -5.17 -9.47
CA GLY A 134 -0.21 -5.15 -8.73
C GLY A 134 -0.98 -3.84 -8.87
N ALA A 135 -1.33 -3.22 -7.74
CA ALA A 135 -2.19 -2.05 -7.68
C ALA A 135 -1.51 -0.82 -7.10
N THR A 136 -1.84 0.35 -7.64
CA THR A 136 -1.46 1.67 -7.12
C THR A 136 -2.71 2.42 -6.65
N ILE A 137 -2.69 2.88 -5.41
CA ILE A 137 -3.76 3.61 -4.74
C ILE A 137 -3.20 4.98 -4.35
N GLN A 138 -3.76 6.02 -4.96
CA GLN A 138 -3.42 7.41 -4.66
C GLN A 138 -4.55 8.00 -3.83
N VAL A 139 -4.24 8.33 -2.59
CA VAL A 139 -5.13 8.92 -1.61
C VAL A 139 -4.92 10.42 -1.60
N TRP A 140 -6.00 11.16 -1.86
CA TRP A 140 -6.01 12.62 -1.89
C TRP A 140 -6.71 13.17 -0.66
N PRO A 141 -6.30 14.34 -0.15
CA PRO A 141 -7.07 15.07 0.85
C PRO A 141 -8.51 15.30 0.38
N VAL A 142 -9.45 15.18 1.31
CA VAL A 142 -10.84 15.57 1.08
C VAL A 142 -10.88 17.08 1.01
N ASP A 143 -11.31 17.63 -0.12
CA ASP A 143 -11.41 19.08 -0.26
C ASP A 143 -12.61 19.64 0.53
N SER A 144 -12.60 20.95 0.77
CA SER A 144 -13.64 21.60 1.58
C SER A 144 -15.03 21.53 0.94
N GLY A 145 -15.13 21.35 -0.38
CA GLY A 145 -16.41 21.20 -1.07
C GLY A 145 -17.01 19.80 -0.90
N ASP A 146 -16.16 18.78 -0.89
CA ASP A 146 -16.54 17.38 -0.71
C ASP A 146 -16.70 16.97 0.76
N LEU A 147 -16.10 17.72 1.69
CA LEU A 147 -16.10 17.38 3.12
C LEU A 147 -17.50 17.16 3.71
N PRO A 148 -18.53 18.00 3.46
CA PRO A 148 -19.87 17.76 4.01
C PRO A 148 -20.48 16.45 3.52
N ARG A 149 -20.32 16.14 2.23
CA ARG A 149 -20.80 14.88 1.64
C ARG A 149 -20.05 13.69 2.23
N TRP A 150 -18.72 13.78 2.29
CA TRP A 150 -17.87 12.73 2.85
C TRP A 150 -18.19 12.44 4.33
N LEU A 151 -18.45 13.48 5.13
CA LEU A 151 -18.88 13.32 6.52
C LEU A 151 -20.23 12.59 6.62
N ARG A 152 -21.24 13.04 5.86
CA ARG A 152 -22.57 12.38 5.84
C ARG A 152 -22.47 10.91 5.47
N GLU A 153 -21.69 10.57 4.45
CA GLU A 153 -21.47 9.18 4.03
C GLU A 153 -20.88 8.32 5.16
N ARG A 154 -19.92 8.87 5.93
CA ARG A 154 -19.31 8.17 7.07
C ARG A 154 -20.24 8.02 8.27
N VAL A 155 -20.99 9.07 8.60
CA VAL A 155 -21.95 9.07 9.70
C VAL A 155 -23.06 8.06 9.41
N ALA A 156 -23.59 8.06 8.18
CA ALA A 156 -24.57 7.08 7.72
C ALA A 156 -24.02 5.65 7.76
N ALA A 157 -22.77 5.43 7.34
CA ALA A 157 -22.12 4.12 7.41
C ALA A 157 -21.94 3.62 8.87
N ALA A 158 -21.89 4.53 9.85
CA ALA A 158 -21.88 4.20 11.26
C ALA A 158 -23.29 4.02 11.86
N GLY A 159 -24.35 4.09 11.03
CA GLY A 159 -25.74 3.98 11.48
C GLY A 159 -26.25 5.20 12.22
N MET A 160 -25.60 6.36 12.03
CA MET A 160 -25.98 7.63 12.64
C MET A 160 -26.49 8.59 11.55
N ASP A 161 -27.11 9.69 11.99
CA ASP A 161 -27.55 10.79 11.13
C ASP A 161 -27.02 12.12 11.69
N ILE A 162 -26.80 13.11 10.83
CA ILE A 162 -26.27 14.43 11.20
C ILE A 162 -27.11 15.52 10.54
N ASP A 163 -27.53 16.50 11.34
CA ASP A 163 -28.26 17.66 10.83
C ASP A 163 -27.36 18.53 9.94
N ASP A 164 -27.99 19.22 8.99
CA ASP A 164 -27.31 20.12 8.04
C ASP A 164 -27.01 21.53 8.64
N ASP A 165 -27.43 21.79 9.88
CA ASP A 165 -27.32 23.07 10.62
C ASP A 165 -26.00 23.24 11.40
#